data_AF-A0AAV1QMS8-F1
#
_entry.id   AF-A0AAV1QMS8-F1
#
_cell.length_a   1.000
_cell.length_b   1.000
_cell.length_c   1.000
_cell.angle_alpha   90.00
_cell.angle_beta   90.00
_cell.angle_gamma   90.00
#
_symmetry.space_group_name_H-M   'P 1'
#
loop_
_entity.id
_entity.type
_entity.pdbx_description
1 polymer ?
#
loop_
_entity_poly.entity_id
_entity_poly.type
_entity_poly.pdbx_seq_one_letter_code
_entity_poly.pdbx_strand_id
1 'polypeptide(L)'
;YDTGHTNASAEGVNINTALTLTRDNEGRLKISDISCDARIANMKAKFTGTLGRVYNFLARFLTSGMRFLLNQRICPTLDHAAVVHVNSLLETIPVRTEVDSYIGIDYSLLSDPVVTSRSLDMNFRGMFFDLANPNASLVNYAVEPVIREYDRMVYFALSEFFFDSGMFSYYQAKVFQMHIANEKMPKDLEVLLRTTYFGTIMMLNPALVDAPISLQIAVNSPPKTTIKTSGATVVMTAIVKVMLLPPGQPAVQLSSMTMETKFNAKVSMKGKRLAVHADLRRFKIFSNQSALESLA
;
A
#
# COMPACT_ATOMS: atom_id res chain seq x y z
N TYR A 1 -36.10 -55.74 11.37
CA TYR A 1 -35.23 -54.59 11.10
C TYR A 1 -34.63 -54.13 12.41
N ASP A 2 -33.31 -54.25 12.59
CA ASP A 2 -32.61 -53.68 13.75
C ASP A 2 -32.16 -52.25 13.39
N THR A 3 -32.31 -51.31 14.31
CA THR A 3 -31.94 -49.90 14.13
C THR A 3 -31.08 -49.46 15.30
N GLY A 4 -30.02 -48.71 15.01
CA GLY A 4 -29.06 -48.28 16.02
C GLY A 4 -28.07 -47.26 15.49
N HIS A 5 -27.32 -46.66 16.42
CA HIS A 5 -26.30 -45.68 16.12
C HIS A 5 -24.90 -46.28 16.22
N THR A 6 -24.00 -45.79 15.38
CA THR A 6 -22.59 -46.19 15.34
C THR A 6 -21.74 -45.01 15.81
N ASN A 7 -20.97 -45.22 16.87
CA ASN A 7 -19.98 -44.25 17.33
C ASN A 7 -18.59 -44.74 16.92
N ALA A 8 -17.90 -44.01 16.05
CA ALA A 8 -16.53 -44.32 15.63
C ALA A 8 -15.56 -43.24 16.12
N SER A 9 -14.37 -43.65 16.55
CA SER A 9 -13.28 -42.77 16.95
C SER A 9 -11.96 -43.22 16.33
N ALA A 10 -11.11 -42.24 15.98
CA ALA A 10 -9.74 -42.46 15.54
C ALA A 10 -8.80 -41.96 16.64
N GLU A 11 -7.76 -42.73 16.94
CA GLU A 11 -6.75 -42.42 17.95
C GLU A 11 -5.37 -42.36 17.29
N GLY A 12 -4.52 -41.44 17.75
CA GLY A 12 -3.16 -41.26 17.23
C GLY A 12 -3.14 -40.83 15.76
N VAL A 13 -3.99 -39.87 15.39
CA VAL A 13 -3.98 -39.24 14.06
C VAL A 13 -2.78 -38.29 14.02
N ASN A 14 -1.82 -38.57 13.14
CA ASN A 14 -0.66 -37.73 12.89
C ASN A 14 -0.64 -37.32 11.42
N ILE A 15 -0.54 -36.02 11.17
CA ILE A 15 -0.54 -35.46 9.82
C ILE A 15 0.62 -34.48 9.75
N ASN A 16 1.58 -34.78 8.89
CA ASN A 16 2.74 -33.95 8.59
C ASN A 16 2.59 -33.44 7.16
N THR A 17 2.58 -32.13 6.99
CA THR A 17 2.51 -31.52 5.66
C THR A 17 3.58 -30.45 5.50
N ALA A 18 4.22 -30.39 4.34
CA ALA A 18 5.07 -29.27 3.97
C ALA A 18 4.53 -28.59 2.71
N LEU A 19 4.44 -27.27 2.73
CA LEU A 19 3.94 -26.46 1.63
C LEU A 19 5.11 -25.75 0.95
N THR A 20 5.15 -25.77 -0.37
CA THR A 20 6.07 -24.97 -1.17
C THR A 20 5.35 -23.72 -1.65
N LEU A 21 5.84 -22.55 -1.22
CA LEU A 21 5.30 -21.25 -1.59
C LEU A 21 6.16 -20.64 -2.69
N THR A 22 5.50 -20.15 -3.73
CA THR A 22 6.15 -19.52 -4.89
C THR A 22 5.39 -18.28 -5.33
N ARG A 23 6.08 -17.45 -6.11
CA ARG A 23 5.50 -16.36 -6.86
C ARG A 23 5.02 -16.88 -8.23
N ASP A 24 3.83 -16.47 -8.65
CA ASP A 24 3.37 -16.73 -10.02
C ASP A 24 3.85 -15.67 -11.03
N ASN A 25 3.51 -15.85 -12.31
CA ASN A 25 3.93 -14.91 -13.37
C ASN A 25 3.31 -13.52 -13.23
N GLU A 26 2.18 -13.38 -12.52
CA GLU A 26 1.49 -12.12 -12.25
C GLU A 26 1.99 -11.45 -10.96
N GLY A 27 2.90 -12.09 -10.22
CA GLY A 27 3.42 -11.59 -8.95
C GLY A 27 2.54 -11.90 -7.74
N ARG A 28 1.64 -12.89 -7.82
CA ARG A 28 0.83 -13.38 -6.69
C ARG A 28 1.55 -14.46 -5.91
N LEU A 29 1.16 -14.62 -4.65
CA LEU A 29 1.55 -15.75 -3.82
C LEU A 29 0.75 -17.00 -4.23
N LYS A 30 1.43 -18.13 -4.39
CA LYS A 30 0.82 -19.41 -4.73
C LYS A 30 1.49 -20.56 -3.96
N ILE A 31 0.72 -21.58 -3.64
CA ILE A 31 1.23 -22.89 -3.22
C ILE A 31 1.47 -23.71 -4.49
N SER A 32 2.73 -24.03 -4.79
CA SER A 32 3.12 -24.79 -5.99
C SER A 32 3.08 -26.30 -5.77
N ASP A 33 3.43 -26.75 -4.56
CA ASP A 33 3.51 -28.16 -4.21
C ASP A 33 3.21 -28.37 -2.72
N ILE A 34 2.79 -29.58 -2.37
CA ILE A 34 2.52 -30.04 -1.01
C ILE A 34 3.00 -31.47 -0.83
N SER A 35 3.86 -31.69 0.16
CA SER A 35 4.13 -33.03 0.68
C SER A 35 3.21 -33.33 1.85
N CYS A 36 2.69 -34.56 1.91
CA CYS A 36 1.81 -35.01 2.98
C CYS A 36 2.16 -36.44 3.41
N ASP A 37 2.35 -36.63 4.71
CA ASP A 37 2.42 -37.92 5.40
C ASP A 37 1.36 -37.95 6.50
N ALA A 38 0.36 -38.80 6.35
CA ALA A 38 -0.75 -38.91 7.29
C ALA A 38 -0.96 -40.36 7.73
N ARG A 39 -1.11 -40.56 9.04
CA ARG A 39 -1.33 -41.87 9.64
C ARG A 39 -2.35 -41.82 10.77
N ILE A 40 -3.21 -42.83 10.80
CA ILE A 40 -4.11 -43.14 11.91
C ILE A 40 -3.59 -44.41 12.59
N ALA A 41 -3.21 -44.28 13.87
CA ALA A 41 -2.67 -45.41 14.63
C ALA A 41 -3.76 -46.46 14.90
N ASN A 42 -4.95 -46.04 15.36
CA ASN A 42 -6.02 -46.97 15.70
C ASN A 42 -7.41 -46.38 15.40
N MET A 43 -8.37 -47.25 15.10
CA MET A 43 -9.79 -46.90 14.95
C MET A 43 -10.68 -47.85 15.73
N LYS A 44 -11.64 -47.29 16.47
CA LYS A 44 -12.63 -48.02 17.26
C LYS A 44 -14.02 -47.64 16.77
N ALA A 45 -14.92 -48.61 16.71
CA ALA A 45 -16.33 -48.38 16.44
C ALA A 45 -17.15 -49.17 17.45
N LYS A 46 -18.20 -48.53 17.97
CA LYS A 46 -19.15 -49.13 18.91
C LYS A 46 -20.54 -49.02 18.30
N PHE A 47 -21.16 -50.17 18.09
CA PHE A 47 -22.50 -50.28 17.53
C PHE A 47 -23.51 -50.44 18.67
N THR A 48 -24.58 -49.66 18.64
CA THR A 48 -25.73 -49.76 19.55
C THR A 48 -26.89 -50.44 18.83
N GLY A 49 -27.83 -51.06 19.56
CA GLY A 49 -28.97 -51.80 18.98
C GLY A 49 -29.15 -53.21 19.56
N THR A 50 -30.16 -53.93 19.07
CA THR A 50 -30.51 -55.27 19.60
C THR A 50 -29.47 -56.35 19.26
N LEU A 51 -28.76 -56.21 18.13
CA LEU A 51 -27.66 -57.10 17.73
C LEU A 51 -26.26 -56.49 17.97
N GLY A 52 -26.12 -55.47 18.82
CA GLY A 52 -24.86 -54.73 19.03
C GLY A 52 -23.64 -55.61 19.36
N ARG A 53 -23.81 -56.76 20.01
CA ARG A 53 -22.71 -57.72 20.28
C ARG A 53 -22.17 -58.39 19.00
N VAL A 54 -23.04 -58.69 18.03
CA VAL A 54 -22.66 -59.28 16.73
C VAL A 54 -21.95 -58.23 15.88
N TYR A 55 -22.48 -57.00 15.85
CA TYR A 55 -21.86 -55.91 15.12
C TYR A 55 -20.53 -55.44 15.74
N ASN A 56 -20.33 -55.57 17.05
CA ASN A 56 -19.03 -55.32 17.69
C ASN A 56 -17.95 -56.33 17.29
N PHE A 57 -18.30 -57.55 16.88
CA PHE A 57 -17.35 -58.50 16.28
C PHE A 57 -16.93 -58.04 14.88
N LEU A 58 -17.89 -57.64 14.05
CA LEU A 58 -17.64 -57.07 12.72
C LEU A 58 -16.92 -55.71 12.78
N ALA A 59 -17.05 -54.99 13.89
CA ALA A 59 -16.42 -53.68 14.10
C ALA A 59 -14.92 -53.70 13.88
N ARG A 60 -14.20 -54.76 14.28
CA ARG A 60 -12.74 -54.86 14.09
C ARG A 60 -12.35 -54.90 12.60
N PHE A 61 -13.11 -55.62 11.80
CA PHE A 61 -12.87 -55.70 10.35
C PHE A 61 -13.22 -54.38 9.67
N LEU A 62 -14.39 -53.81 10.02
CA LEU A 62 -14.85 -52.53 9.51
C LEU A 62 -13.90 -51.38 9.88
N THR A 63 -13.41 -51.29 11.12
CA THR A 63 -12.48 -50.23 11.53
C THR A 63 -11.11 -50.38 10.88
N SER A 64 -10.63 -51.60 10.63
CA SER A 64 -9.39 -51.81 9.88
C SER A 64 -9.53 -51.34 8.43
N GLY A 65 -10.64 -51.69 7.77
CA GLY A 65 -10.95 -51.22 6.42
C GLY A 65 -11.11 -49.69 6.35
N MET A 66 -11.86 -49.10 7.27
CA MET A 66 -12.01 -47.64 7.38
C MET A 66 -10.67 -46.95 7.63
N ARG A 67 -9.82 -47.49 8.51
CA ARG A 67 -8.49 -46.95 8.79
C ARG A 67 -7.62 -46.94 7.54
N PHE A 68 -7.64 -48.04 6.78
CA PHE A 68 -6.91 -48.14 5.51
C PHE A 68 -7.40 -47.09 4.50
N LEU A 69 -8.72 -46.99 4.30
CA LEU A 69 -9.33 -46.03 3.37
C LEU A 69 -9.05 -44.57 3.79
N LEU A 70 -9.19 -44.24 5.08
CA LEU A 70 -8.93 -42.90 5.58
C LEU A 70 -7.45 -42.52 5.45
N ASN A 71 -6.52 -43.42 5.78
CA ASN A 71 -5.09 -43.17 5.55
C ASN A 71 -4.80 -42.89 4.07
N GLN A 72 -5.47 -43.57 3.15
CA GLN A 72 -5.35 -43.31 1.71
C GLN A 72 -6.02 -42.01 1.27
N ARG A 73 -7.04 -41.51 1.99
CA ARG A 73 -7.85 -40.37 1.55
C ARG A 73 -7.45 -39.03 2.18
N ILE A 74 -6.80 -39.03 3.35
CA ILE A 74 -6.38 -37.80 4.04
C ILE A 74 -5.48 -36.95 3.14
N CYS A 75 -4.37 -37.50 2.65
CA CYS A 75 -3.41 -36.72 1.87
C CYS A 75 -3.97 -36.19 0.55
N PRO A 76 -4.69 -36.98 -0.29
CA PRO A 76 -5.36 -36.42 -1.48
C PRO A 76 -6.37 -35.32 -1.18
N THR A 77 -7.01 -35.36 0.00
CA THR A 77 -7.96 -34.32 0.41
C THR A 77 -7.23 -33.05 0.83
N LEU A 78 -6.11 -33.17 1.55
CA LEU A 78 -5.27 -32.04 1.93
C LEU A 78 -4.57 -31.40 0.74
N ASP A 79 -4.09 -32.20 -0.20
CA ASP A 79 -3.53 -31.75 -1.47
C ASP A 79 -4.53 -30.89 -2.23
N HIS A 80 -5.74 -31.42 -2.44
CA HIS A 80 -6.80 -30.68 -3.10
C HIS A 80 -7.16 -29.39 -2.34
N ALA A 81 -7.26 -29.45 -1.02
CA ALA A 81 -7.57 -28.26 -0.22
C ALA A 81 -6.49 -27.18 -0.32
N ALA A 82 -5.21 -27.55 -0.26
CA ALA A 82 -4.10 -26.60 -0.36
C ALA A 82 -3.95 -26.04 -1.78
N VAL A 83 -3.88 -26.90 -2.79
CA VAL A 83 -3.56 -26.49 -4.15
C VAL A 83 -4.75 -25.85 -4.86
N VAL A 84 -5.98 -26.19 -4.49
CA VAL A 84 -7.18 -25.64 -5.14
C VAL A 84 -7.85 -24.58 -4.27
N HIS A 85 -8.28 -24.92 -3.06
CA HIS A 85 -9.07 -23.99 -2.24
C HIS A 85 -8.23 -22.84 -1.66
N VAL A 86 -7.03 -23.13 -1.13
CA VAL A 86 -6.17 -22.06 -0.60
C VAL A 86 -5.65 -21.17 -1.72
N ASN A 87 -5.20 -21.73 -2.85
CA ASN A 87 -4.80 -20.91 -4.01
C ASN A 87 -5.95 -20.06 -4.54
N SER A 88 -7.18 -20.59 -4.63
CA SER A 88 -8.35 -19.79 -5.01
C SER A 88 -8.58 -18.60 -4.08
N LEU A 89 -8.34 -18.76 -2.77
CA LEU A 89 -8.39 -17.65 -1.82
C LEU A 89 -7.23 -16.67 -2.03
N LEU A 90 -6.00 -17.15 -2.25
CA LEU A 90 -4.83 -16.30 -2.50
C LEU A 90 -4.99 -15.48 -3.79
N GLU A 91 -5.64 -16.04 -4.81
CA GLU A 91 -5.96 -15.35 -6.07
C GLU A 91 -6.92 -14.17 -5.88
N THR A 92 -7.70 -14.14 -4.79
CA THR A 92 -8.57 -12.99 -4.48
C THR A 92 -7.82 -11.76 -4.01
N ILE A 93 -6.54 -11.90 -3.64
CA ILE A 93 -5.71 -10.79 -3.16
C ILE A 93 -5.20 -10.01 -4.37
N PRO A 94 -5.65 -8.76 -4.57
CA PRO A 94 -5.28 -8.00 -5.76
C PRO A 94 -3.80 -7.62 -5.72
N VAL A 95 -3.09 -7.91 -6.81
CA VAL A 95 -1.71 -7.46 -7.04
C VAL A 95 -1.67 -5.96 -7.21
N ARG A 96 -2.64 -5.40 -7.94
CA ARG A 96 -2.76 -3.96 -8.19
C ARG A 96 -4.11 -3.47 -7.71
N THR A 97 -4.11 -2.39 -6.93
CA THR A 97 -5.34 -1.81 -6.36
C THR A 97 -5.30 -0.29 -6.50
N GLU A 98 -6.43 0.30 -6.87
CA GLU A 98 -6.60 1.75 -6.88
C GLU A 98 -6.66 2.29 -5.44
N VAL A 99 -5.95 3.39 -5.19
CA VAL A 99 -5.96 4.06 -3.88
C VAL A 99 -6.99 5.17 -3.88
N ASP A 100 -7.02 5.94 -4.96
CA ASP A 100 -8.00 6.98 -5.25
C ASP A 100 -8.17 7.16 -6.77
N SER A 101 -8.80 8.25 -7.21
CA SER A 101 -9.03 8.54 -8.63
C SER A 101 -7.79 8.92 -9.43
N TYR A 102 -6.62 9.06 -8.79
CA TYR A 102 -5.39 9.51 -9.43
C TYR A 102 -4.33 8.42 -9.47
N ILE A 103 -4.20 7.62 -8.40
CA ILE A 103 -3.11 6.66 -8.28
C ILE A 103 -3.58 5.27 -7.84
N GLY A 104 -2.83 4.26 -8.26
CA GLY A 104 -2.90 2.89 -7.78
C GLY A 104 -1.60 2.46 -7.11
N ILE A 105 -1.62 1.27 -6.50
CA ILE A 105 -0.45 0.64 -5.88
C ILE A 105 -0.28 -0.79 -6.38
N ASP A 106 0.97 -1.18 -6.62
CA ASP A 106 1.42 -2.49 -7.06
C ASP A 106 2.09 -3.24 -5.90
N TYR A 107 1.39 -4.26 -5.40
CA TYR A 107 1.80 -5.22 -4.38
C TYR A 107 2.25 -6.56 -4.99
N SER A 108 2.74 -6.59 -6.23
CA SER A 108 3.36 -7.81 -6.78
C SER A 108 4.56 -8.25 -5.93
N LEU A 109 4.67 -9.55 -5.69
CA LEU A 109 5.89 -10.15 -5.17
C LEU A 109 7.04 -9.95 -6.18
N LEU A 110 8.23 -9.66 -5.67
CA LEU A 110 9.45 -9.52 -6.47
C LEU A 110 10.18 -10.86 -6.63
N SER A 111 10.02 -11.75 -5.66
CA SER A 111 10.65 -13.07 -5.60
C SER A 111 9.74 -14.07 -4.89
N ASP A 112 10.11 -15.34 -4.91
CA ASP A 112 9.47 -16.34 -4.05
C ASP A 112 9.64 -15.96 -2.57
N PRO A 113 8.68 -16.32 -1.68
CA PRO A 113 8.82 -16.11 -0.26
C PRO A 113 10.05 -16.82 0.32
N VAL A 114 10.76 -16.16 1.22
CA VAL A 114 11.93 -16.72 1.90
C VAL A 114 11.52 -17.25 3.26
N VAL A 115 11.65 -18.56 3.46
CA VAL A 115 11.33 -19.22 4.72
C VAL A 115 12.62 -19.47 5.50
N THR A 116 12.68 -18.96 6.73
CA THR A 116 13.76 -19.20 7.68
C THR A 116 13.25 -19.99 8.88
N SER A 117 14.12 -20.31 9.84
CA SER A 117 13.70 -20.95 11.10
C SER A 117 12.85 -20.04 12.00
N ARG A 118 12.75 -18.73 11.68
CA ARG A 118 12.07 -17.73 12.52
C ARG A 118 11.07 -16.86 11.77
N SER A 119 11.14 -16.79 10.45
CA SER A 119 10.35 -15.88 9.62
C SER A 119 9.92 -16.52 8.30
N LEU A 120 8.85 -15.95 7.73
CA LEU A 120 8.46 -16.10 6.34
C LEU A 120 8.42 -14.69 5.77
N ASP A 121 9.41 -14.38 4.93
CA ASP A 121 9.65 -13.04 4.41
C ASP A 121 9.14 -12.95 2.97
N MET A 122 8.32 -11.93 2.70
CA MET A 122 7.73 -11.67 1.38
C MET A 122 8.13 -10.28 0.90
N ASN A 123 8.84 -10.25 -0.22
CA ASN A 123 9.33 -9.01 -0.81
C ASN A 123 8.34 -8.50 -1.85
N PHE A 124 7.64 -7.43 -1.50
CA PHE A 124 6.66 -6.77 -2.37
C PHE A 124 7.29 -5.61 -3.12
N ARG A 125 6.81 -5.36 -4.35
CA ARG A 125 7.19 -4.19 -5.16
C ARG A 125 6.86 -2.89 -4.43
N GLY A 126 5.67 -2.80 -3.83
CA GLY A 126 5.26 -1.69 -2.96
C GLY A 126 5.34 -0.32 -3.65
N MET A 127 4.93 -0.25 -4.92
CA MET A 127 5.14 0.92 -5.75
C MET A 127 3.82 1.52 -6.20
N PHE A 128 3.66 2.83 -6.04
CA PHE A 128 2.51 3.54 -6.59
C PHE A 128 2.71 3.88 -8.07
N PHE A 129 1.60 3.98 -8.80
CA PHE A 129 1.58 4.38 -10.21
C PHE A 129 0.43 5.35 -10.48
N ASP A 130 0.61 6.25 -11.43
CA ASP A 130 -0.43 7.15 -11.95
C ASP A 130 -1.40 6.36 -12.83
N LEU A 131 -2.71 6.49 -12.59
CA LEU A 131 -3.75 5.81 -13.39
C LEU A 131 -3.79 6.32 -14.83
N ALA A 132 -3.44 7.58 -15.07
CA ALA A 132 -3.37 8.16 -16.43
C ALA A 132 -2.14 7.67 -17.20
N ASN A 133 -1.07 7.28 -16.51
CA ASN A 133 0.14 6.72 -17.10
C ASN A 133 0.73 5.57 -16.27
N PRO A 134 0.12 4.36 -16.33
CA PRO A 134 0.52 3.23 -15.47
C PRO A 134 1.92 2.66 -15.75
N ASN A 135 2.52 3.05 -16.87
CA ASN A 135 3.85 2.60 -17.29
C ASN A 135 4.97 3.51 -16.75
N ALA A 136 4.63 4.68 -16.21
CA ALA A 136 5.60 5.55 -15.58
C ALA A 136 6.18 4.85 -14.34
N SER A 137 7.51 4.73 -14.30
CA SER A 137 8.20 4.03 -13.22
C SER A 137 9.27 4.90 -12.57
N LEU A 138 9.46 4.70 -11.28
CA LEU A 138 10.51 5.29 -10.47
C LEU A 138 11.54 4.19 -10.17
N VAL A 139 12.82 4.49 -10.38
CA VAL A 139 13.90 3.55 -10.06
C VAL A 139 14.07 3.49 -8.54
N ASN A 140 14.13 2.27 -8.00
CA ASN A 140 14.32 2.05 -6.57
C ASN A 140 15.80 2.17 -6.18
N TYR A 141 16.14 3.22 -5.43
CA TYR A 141 17.46 3.42 -4.81
C TYR A 141 17.42 3.34 -3.29
N ALA A 142 16.27 2.96 -2.71
CA ALA A 142 16.11 2.91 -1.26
C ALA A 142 16.81 1.69 -0.68
N VAL A 143 17.31 1.87 0.54
CA VAL A 143 17.89 0.77 1.32
C VAL A 143 16.77 -0.17 1.75
N GLU A 144 17.02 -1.48 1.64
CA GLU A 144 16.08 -2.50 2.07
C GLU A 144 15.92 -2.47 3.60
N PRO A 145 14.69 -2.33 4.12
CA PRO A 145 14.46 -2.26 5.55
C PRO A 145 14.60 -3.65 6.19
N VAL A 146 15.31 -3.72 7.31
CA VAL A 146 15.61 -4.98 8.01
C VAL A 146 14.84 -5.06 9.33
N ILE A 147 14.07 -6.13 9.52
CA ILE A 147 13.37 -6.42 10.77
C ILE A 147 14.25 -7.35 11.62
N ARG A 148 14.40 -7.03 12.90
CA ARG A 148 15.19 -7.84 13.87
C ARG A 148 14.38 -8.35 15.05
N GLU A 149 13.08 -8.02 15.08
CA GLU A 149 12.15 -8.28 16.16
C GLU A 149 11.19 -9.41 15.76
N TYR A 150 10.74 -10.20 16.75
CA TYR A 150 9.91 -11.39 16.54
C TYR A 150 8.82 -11.56 17.63
N ASP A 151 8.45 -10.46 18.30
CA ASP A 151 7.43 -10.40 19.35
C ASP A 151 6.00 -10.14 18.83
N ARG A 152 5.80 -10.08 17.51
CA ARG A 152 4.50 -9.89 16.82
C ARG A 152 4.30 -10.94 15.73
N MET A 153 3.04 -11.17 15.36
CA MET A 153 2.68 -12.14 14.31
C MET A 153 3.11 -11.69 12.90
N VAL A 154 3.06 -10.38 12.62
CA VAL A 154 3.35 -9.80 11.30
C VAL A 154 4.09 -8.49 11.48
N TYR A 155 5.07 -8.26 10.62
CA TYR A 155 5.80 -7.00 10.52
C TYR A 155 5.68 -6.44 9.11
N PHE A 156 5.59 -5.12 9.01
CA PHE A 156 5.64 -4.40 7.75
C PHE A 156 6.86 -3.50 7.75
N ALA A 157 7.68 -3.65 6.72
CA ALA A 157 8.87 -2.84 6.53
C ALA A 157 8.65 -1.98 5.28
N LEU A 158 8.58 -0.66 5.46
CA LEU A 158 8.33 0.29 4.37
C LEU A 158 9.59 1.09 4.10
N SER A 159 10.09 1.02 2.87
CA SER A 159 11.26 1.77 2.43
C SER A 159 10.92 3.22 2.06
N GLU A 160 11.93 4.07 1.92
CA GLU A 160 11.74 5.44 1.38
C GLU A 160 11.11 5.40 -0.02
N PHE A 161 11.47 4.40 -0.83
CA PHE A 161 10.93 4.18 -2.16
C PHE A 161 9.41 4.00 -2.19
N PHE A 162 8.84 3.32 -1.19
CA PHE A 162 7.38 3.18 -1.07
C PHE A 162 6.70 4.56 -1.02
N PHE A 163 7.20 5.48 -0.19
CA PHE A 163 6.63 6.82 -0.07
C PHE A 163 6.97 7.72 -1.27
N ASP A 164 8.19 7.63 -1.78
CA ASP A 164 8.64 8.41 -2.93
C ASP A 164 7.88 8.06 -4.20
N SER A 165 7.57 6.79 -4.44
CA SER A 165 6.75 6.38 -5.58
C SER A 165 5.32 6.93 -5.51
N GLY A 166 4.73 7.04 -4.30
CA GLY A 166 3.44 7.69 -4.08
C GLY A 166 3.49 9.19 -4.41
N MET A 167 4.48 9.90 -3.88
CA MET A 167 4.69 11.33 -4.16
C MET A 167 4.98 11.60 -5.64
N PHE A 168 5.76 10.73 -6.28
CA PHE A 168 6.03 10.77 -7.71
C PHE A 168 4.75 10.58 -8.54
N SER A 169 3.90 9.62 -8.18
CA SER A 169 2.65 9.35 -8.91
C SER A 169 1.66 10.50 -8.81
N TYR A 170 1.48 11.09 -7.61
CA TYR A 170 0.65 12.29 -7.46
C TYR A 170 1.20 13.52 -8.19
N TYR A 171 2.54 13.65 -8.26
CA TYR A 171 3.18 14.69 -9.04
C TYR A 171 2.91 14.52 -10.55
N GLN A 172 3.05 13.30 -11.08
CA GLN A 172 2.72 12.96 -12.47
C GLN A 172 1.24 13.24 -12.80
N ALA A 173 0.34 12.89 -11.88
CA ALA A 173 -1.08 13.17 -11.97
C ALA A 173 -1.44 14.67 -11.80
N LYS A 174 -0.45 15.56 -11.61
CA LYS A 174 -0.60 17.01 -11.45
C LYS A 174 -1.53 17.40 -10.30
N VAL A 175 -1.55 16.61 -9.23
CA VAL A 175 -2.41 16.86 -8.06
C VAL A 175 -1.82 17.95 -7.16
N PHE A 176 -0.49 18.08 -7.11
CA PHE A 176 0.20 19.07 -6.29
C PHE A 176 0.21 20.49 -6.89
N GLN A 177 -0.98 21.01 -7.16
CA GLN A 177 -1.21 22.37 -7.61
C GLN A 177 -2.38 22.99 -6.84
N MET A 178 -2.28 24.29 -6.57
CA MET A 178 -3.30 25.05 -5.87
C MET A 178 -3.46 26.42 -6.51
N HIS A 179 -4.70 26.83 -6.72
CA HIS A 179 -5.04 28.17 -7.19
C HIS A 179 -5.86 28.90 -6.14
N ILE A 180 -5.34 30.02 -5.64
CA ILE A 180 -6.03 30.89 -4.70
C ILE A 180 -6.49 32.11 -5.49
N ALA A 181 -7.77 32.11 -5.85
CA ALA A 181 -8.42 33.26 -6.48
C ALA A 181 -8.57 34.44 -5.48
N ASN A 182 -8.68 35.65 -6.00
CA ASN A 182 -8.78 36.88 -5.19
C ASN A 182 -9.88 36.80 -4.12
N GLU A 183 -11.07 36.33 -4.50
CA GLU A 183 -12.24 36.23 -3.61
C GLU A 183 -12.04 35.28 -2.42
N LYS A 184 -11.16 34.29 -2.55
CA LYS A 184 -10.85 33.31 -1.49
C LYS A 184 -9.56 33.66 -0.75
N MET A 185 -8.89 34.75 -1.13
CA MET A 185 -7.65 35.19 -0.51
C MET A 185 -7.92 35.90 0.81
N PRO A 186 -7.18 35.62 1.89
CA PRO A 186 -7.25 36.42 3.11
C PRO A 186 -6.90 37.88 2.83
N LYS A 187 -7.66 38.83 3.40
CA LYS A 187 -7.46 40.26 3.17
C LYS A 187 -6.04 40.74 3.50
N ASP A 188 -5.45 40.22 4.57
CA ASP A 188 -4.07 40.59 4.96
C ASP A 188 -3.06 40.18 3.88
N LEU A 189 -3.24 39.01 3.26
CA LEU A 189 -2.40 38.53 2.18
C LEU A 189 -2.62 39.34 0.89
N GLU A 190 -3.87 39.67 0.58
CA GLU A 190 -4.20 40.53 -0.56
C GLU A 190 -3.54 41.91 -0.44
N VAL A 191 -3.68 42.56 0.72
CA VAL A 191 -3.08 43.87 0.99
C VAL A 191 -1.54 43.79 0.93
N LEU A 192 -0.94 42.73 1.50
CA LEU A 192 0.50 42.52 1.45
C LEU A 192 1.02 42.39 0.00
N LEU A 193 0.36 41.57 -0.82
CA LEU A 193 0.75 41.41 -2.23
C LEU A 193 0.54 42.70 -3.01
N ARG A 194 -0.61 43.36 -2.84
CA ARG A 194 -0.94 44.60 -3.56
C ARG A 194 0.05 45.72 -3.23
N THR A 195 0.43 45.87 -1.97
CA THR A 195 1.43 46.88 -1.55
C THR A 195 2.84 46.52 -2.01
N THR A 196 3.21 45.23 -1.98
CA THR A 196 4.52 44.75 -2.42
C THR A 196 4.73 44.94 -3.92
N TYR A 197 3.70 44.71 -4.74
CA TYR A 197 3.77 44.84 -6.20
C TYR A 197 3.17 46.15 -6.73
N PHE A 198 2.85 47.11 -5.86
CA PHE A 198 2.24 48.39 -6.26
C PHE A 198 3.04 49.12 -7.33
N GLY A 199 4.37 49.20 -7.16
CA GLY A 199 5.26 49.83 -8.14
C GLY A 199 5.25 49.14 -9.50
N THR A 200 5.27 47.81 -9.53
CA THR A 200 5.18 47.02 -10.77
C THR A 200 3.83 47.24 -11.46
N ILE A 201 2.72 47.27 -10.70
CA ILE A 201 1.38 47.52 -11.24
C ILE A 201 1.28 48.94 -11.82
N MET A 202 1.82 49.94 -11.11
CA MET A 202 1.90 51.33 -11.59
C MET A 202 2.65 51.46 -12.92
N MET A 203 3.77 50.74 -13.06
CA MET A 203 4.57 50.75 -14.29
C MET A 203 3.90 50.02 -15.44
N LEU A 204 3.14 48.96 -15.17
CA LEU A 204 2.35 48.25 -16.17
C LEU A 204 1.20 49.12 -16.69
N ASN A 205 0.31 49.55 -15.79
CA ASN A 205 -0.78 50.47 -16.09
C ASN A 205 -1.46 50.94 -14.79
N PRO A 206 -1.47 52.25 -14.48
CA PRO A 206 -2.12 52.80 -13.29
C PRO A 206 -3.62 52.50 -13.15
N ALA A 207 -4.33 52.20 -14.25
CA ALA A 207 -5.72 51.80 -14.20
C ALA A 207 -5.94 50.40 -13.60
N LEU A 208 -4.88 49.61 -13.40
CA LEU A 208 -4.93 48.24 -12.90
C LEU A 208 -4.68 48.11 -11.39
N VAL A 209 -4.59 49.23 -10.66
CA VAL A 209 -4.33 49.25 -9.20
C VAL A 209 -5.30 48.40 -8.43
N ASP A 210 -6.56 48.41 -8.82
CA ASP A 210 -7.65 47.70 -8.16
C ASP A 210 -7.97 46.36 -8.83
N ALA A 211 -7.19 45.95 -9.83
CA ALA A 211 -7.40 44.67 -10.49
C ALA A 211 -7.19 43.51 -9.48
N PRO A 212 -7.97 42.42 -9.58
CA PRO A 212 -7.84 41.25 -8.72
C PRO A 212 -6.45 40.59 -8.83
N ILE A 213 -5.96 40.04 -7.72
CA ILE A 213 -4.72 39.27 -7.66
C ILE A 213 -5.05 37.81 -7.36
N SER A 214 -4.32 36.88 -7.97
CA SER A 214 -4.40 35.46 -7.64
C SER A 214 -3.03 34.86 -7.41
N LEU A 215 -3.00 33.79 -6.61
CA LEU A 215 -1.80 32.99 -6.38
C LEU A 215 -1.95 31.64 -7.06
N GLN A 216 -0.90 31.20 -7.72
CA GLN A 216 -0.77 29.84 -8.24
C GLN A 216 0.44 29.19 -7.58
N ILE A 217 0.21 28.07 -6.90
CA ILE A 217 1.25 27.29 -6.24
C ILE A 217 1.29 25.94 -6.94
N ALA A 218 2.45 25.55 -7.47
CA ALA A 218 2.61 24.25 -8.10
C ALA A 218 3.97 23.66 -7.72
N VAL A 219 3.98 22.38 -7.35
CA VAL A 219 5.23 21.66 -7.09
C VAL A 219 6.04 21.55 -8.38
N ASN A 220 7.34 21.79 -8.31
CA ASN A 220 8.22 21.82 -9.50
C ASN A 220 8.96 20.51 -9.77
N SER A 221 8.98 19.61 -8.79
CA SER A 221 9.66 18.31 -8.83
C SER A 221 9.02 17.35 -7.81
N PRO A 222 9.06 16.03 -8.05
CA PRO A 222 8.51 15.04 -7.12
C PRO A 222 9.04 15.23 -5.69
N PRO A 223 8.16 15.34 -4.67
CA PRO A 223 8.59 15.39 -3.28
C PRO A 223 9.42 14.15 -2.91
N LYS A 224 10.44 14.34 -2.07
CA LYS A 224 11.31 13.25 -1.61
C LYS A 224 11.20 13.02 -0.11
N THR A 225 11.19 11.76 0.28
CA THR A 225 11.06 11.27 1.64
C THR A 225 12.41 10.82 2.17
N THR A 226 12.67 11.09 3.44
CA THR A 226 13.81 10.53 4.15
C THR A 226 13.36 9.97 5.48
N ILE A 227 13.71 8.72 5.76
CA ILE A 227 13.35 7.99 6.98
C ILE A 227 14.61 7.85 7.84
N LYS A 228 14.52 8.33 9.07
CA LYS A 228 15.56 8.17 10.09
C LYS A 228 14.94 7.64 11.36
N THR A 229 15.78 7.20 12.30
CA THR A 229 15.34 6.81 13.65
C THR A 229 14.61 7.93 14.39
N SER A 230 14.89 9.19 14.05
CA SER A 230 14.19 10.37 14.58
C SER A 230 12.79 10.62 13.97
N GLY A 231 12.39 9.86 12.95
CA GLY A 231 11.14 10.03 12.20
C GLY A 231 11.35 10.26 10.71
N ALA A 232 10.23 10.38 9.98
CA ALA A 232 10.21 10.63 8.54
C ALA A 232 10.14 12.14 8.24
N THR A 233 10.78 12.53 7.15
CA THR A 233 10.79 13.91 6.65
C THR A 233 10.44 13.91 5.18
N VAL A 234 9.61 14.85 4.73
CA VAL A 234 9.33 15.08 3.30
C VAL A 234 9.85 16.46 2.91
N VAL A 235 10.60 16.53 1.82
CA VAL A 235 11.09 17.77 1.23
C VAL A 235 10.37 18.00 -0.09
N MET A 236 9.85 19.21 -0.26
CA MET A 236 9.09 19.61 -1.44
C MET A 236 9.47 21.02 -1.86
N THR A 237 9.67 21.20 -3.15
CA THR A 237 9.93 22.50 -3.77
C THR A 237 8.76 22.85 -4.70
N ALA A 238 8.23 24.06 -4.54
CA ALA A 238 7.12 24.57 -5.31
C ALA A 238 7.44 25.95 -5.89
N ILE A 239 6.78 26.30 -6.98
CA ILE A 239 6.80 27.63 -7.56
C ILE A 239 5.50 28.33 -7.15
N VAL A 240 5.65 29.54 -6.62
CA VAL A 240 4.55 30.43 -6.25
C VAL A 240 4.53 31.58 -7.24
N LYS A 241 3.49 31.66 -8.06
CA LYS A 241 3.28 32.76 -9.01
C LYS A 241 2.22 33.70 -8.47
N VAL A 242 2.53 34.99 -8.56
CA VAL A 242 1.59 36.08 -8.28
C VAL A 242 1.08 36.60 -9.61
N MET A 243 -0.22 36.52 -9.84
CA MET A 243 -0.85 36.90 -11.10
C MET A 243 -1.82 38.05 -10.87
N LEU A 244 -1.70 39.12 -11.66
CA LEU A 244 -2.69 40.17 -11.79
C LEU A 244 -3.74 39.74 -12.83
N LEU A 245 -5.02 40.01 -12.55
CA LEU A 245 -6.14 39.61 -13.40
C LEU A 245 -6.91 40.85 -13.89
N PRO A 246 -6.45 41.54 -14.95
CA PRO A 246 -7.15 42.72 -15.44
C PRO A 246 -8.51 42.36 -16.06
N PRO A 247 -9.56 43.17 -15.86
CA PRO A 247 -10.86 42.91 -16.47
C PRO A 247 -10.79 42.88 -18.00
N GLY A 248 -11.24 41.79 -18.62
CA GLY A 248 -11.28 41.64 -20.08
C GLY A 248 -9.92 41.49 -20.76
N GLN A 249 -8.83 41.26 -20.01
CA GLN A 249 -7.49 41.02 -20.55
C GLN A 249 -6.90 39.72 -19.97
N PRO A 250 -5.87 39.14 -20.61
CA PRO A 250 -5.17 37.98 -20.05
C PRO A 250 -4.48 38.30 -18.72
N ALA A 251 -4.31 37.25 -17.90
CA ALA A 251 -3.59 37.34 -16.64
C ALA A 251 -2.12 37.75 -16.86
N VAL A 252 -1.61 38.66 -16.05
CA VAL A 252 -0.22 39.16 -16.11
C VAL A 252 0.55 38.62 -14.89
N GLN A 253 1.69 37.97 -15.12
CA GLN A 253 2.52 37.49 -14.02
C GLN A 253 3.31 38.65 -13.42
N LEU A 254 3.07 38.96 -12.15
CA LEU A 254 3.82 39.98 -11.41
C LEU A 254 5.12 39.44 -10.83
N SER A 255 5.11 38.17 -10.40
CA SER A 255 6.29 37.56 -9.78
C SER A 255 6.22 36.03 -9.81
N SER A 256 7.39 35.40 -9.75
CA SER A 256 7.56 33.96 -9.62
C SER A 256 8.63 33.66 -8.57
N MET A 257 8.21 33.08 -7.45
CA MET A 257 9.06 32.75 -6.31
C MET A 257 9.22 31.24 -6.16
N THR A 258 10.36 30.81 -5.65
CA THR A 258 10.59 29.41 -5.25
C THR A 258 10.30 29.26 -3.77
N MET A 259 9.44 28.30 -3.44
CA MET A 259 9.12 27.88 -2.09
C MET A 259 9.74 26.51 -1.79
N GLU A 260 10.66 26.46 -0.84
CA GLU A 260 11.20 25.21 -0.30
C GLU A 260 10.51 24.89 1.02
N THR A 261 9.97 23.69 1.14
CA THR A 261 9.25 23.24 2.33
C THR A 261 9.83 21.94 2.88
N LYS A 262 9.76 21.81 4.20
CA LYS A 262 10.15 20.60 4.91
C LYS A 262 9.04 20.22 5.88
N PHE A 263 8.47 19.04 5.68
CA PHE A 263 7.47 18.45 6.57
C PHE A 263 8.09 17.37 7.44
N ASN A 264 7.64 17.28 8.68
CA ASN A 264 7.84 16.09 9.49
C ASN A 264 6.63 15.17 9.27
N ALA A 265 6.86 13.89 9.02
CA ALA A 265 5.79 12.92 8.81
C ALA A 265 5.80 11.85 9.91
N LYS A 266 4.61 11.51 10.39
CA LYS A 266 4.36 10.39 11.30
C LYS A 266 3.43 9.41 10.62
N VAL A 267 3.77 8.13 10.72
CA VAL A 267 3.01 7.05 10.10
C VAL A 267 2.32 6.25 11.21
N SER A 268 1.06 5.91 10.99
CA SER A 268 0.25 5.13 11.91
C SER A 268 -0.68 4.20 11.13
N MET A 269 -1.22 3.18 11.80
CA MET A 269 -2.23 2.30 11.22
C MET A 269 -3.61 2.67 11.75
N LYS A 270 -4.58 2.87 10.85
CA LYS A 270 -5.99 3.07 11.18
C LYS A 270 -6.81 1.95 10.54
N GLY A 271 -7.13 0.92 11.33
CA GLY A 271 -7.71 -0.31 10.81
C GLY A 271 -6.75 -1.00 9.85
N LYS A 272 -7.19 -1.25 8.61
CA LYS A 272 -6.38 -1.88 7.55
C LYS A 272 -5.65 -0.86 6.65
N ARG A 273 -5.61 0.43 7.02
CA ARG A 273 -5.03 1.49 6.20
C ARG A 273 -3.85 2.15 6.89
N LEU A 274 -2.84 2.48 6.10
CA LEU A 274 -1.74 3.35 6.52
C LEU A 274 -2.22 4.80 6.54
N ALA A 275 -2.05 5.48 7.67
CA ALA A 275 -2.39 6.89 7.84
C ALA A 275 -1.10 7.69 8.07
N VAL A 276 -0.93 8.76 7.30
CA VAL A 276 0.21 9.66 7.40
C VAL A 276 -0.26 11.01 7.93
N HIS A 277 0.39 11.49 8.98
CA HIS A 277 0.20 12.84 9.51
C HIS A 277 1.46 13.66 9.21
N ALA A 278 1.30 14.79 8.52
CA ALA A 278 2.40 15.64 8.09
C ALA A 278 2.28 17.04 8.69
N ASP A 279 3.34 17.47 9.38
CA ASP A 279 3.44 18.77 10.02
C ASP A 279 4.48 19.64 9.30
N LEU A 280 4.10 20.85 8.90
CA LEU A 280 5.04 21.79 8.28
C LEU A 280 6.06 22.24 9.34
N ARG A 281 7.33 21.87 9.13
CA ARG A 281 8.41 22.24 10.06
C ARG A 281 8.99 23.61 9.75
N ARG A 282 9.27 23.85 8.46
CA ARG A 282 9.79 25.12 7.96
C ARG A 282 9.46 25.27 6.49
N PHE A 283 9.26 26.50 6.06
CA PHE A 283 9.28 26.86 4.65
C PHE A 283 10.17 28.08 4.44
N LYS A 284 10.73 28.20 3.24
CA LYS A 284 11.49 29.37 2.78
C LYS A 284 10.93 29.77 1.43
N ILE A 285 10.70 31.06 1.24
CA ILE A 285 10.28 31.62 -0.05
C ILE A 285 11.35 32.62 -0.47
N PHE A 286 11.83 32.49 -1.70
CA PHE A 286 12.80 33.40 -2.27
C PHE A 286 12.54 33.58 -3.77
N SER A 287 12.90 34.75 -4.30
CA SER A 287 12.84 35.00 -5.73
C SER A 287 14.19 34.68 -6.36
N ASN A 288 14.19 33.96 -7.48
CA ASN A 288 15.38 33.75 -8.31
C ASN A 288 15.60 34.91 -9.28
N GLN A 289 14.59 35.77 -9.47
CA GLN A 289 14.67 36.98 -10.27
C GLN A 289 14.90 38.18 -9.35
N SER A 290 15.86 39.03 -9.72
CA SER A 290 16.14 40.26 -8.99
C SER A 290 14.94 41.21 -9.11
N ALA A 291 14.67 42.04 -8.09
CA ALA A 291 13.60 43.04 -8.13
C ALA A 291 13.69 43.97 -9.36
N LEU A 292 14.90 44.09 -9.95
CA LEU A 292 15.21 44.86 -11.15
C LEU A 292 14.91 44.14 -12.48
N GLU A 293 14.85 42.80 -12.52
CA GLU A 293 14.53 42.06 -13.75
C GLU A 293 13.02 41.92 -14.00
N SER A 294 12.18 42.15 -12.99
CA SER A 294 10.72 42.29 -13.19
C SER A 294 10.31 43.62 -13.86
N LEU A 295 11.28 44.52 -14.06
CA LEU A 295 11.11 45.85 -14.63
C LEU A 295 11.61 45.98 -16.07
N ALA A 296 12.23 44.93 -16.62
CA ALA A 296 12.76 44.87 -17.99
C ALA A 296 11.93 43.90 -18.84
#